data_AF-A0A0R1WLZ6-F1
#
_entry.id   AF-A0A0R1WLZ6-F1
#
_cell.length_a   1.000
_cell.length_b   1.000
_cell.length_c   1.000
_cell.angle_alpha   90.00
_cell.angle_beta   90.00
_cell.angle_gamma   90.00
#
_symmetry.space_group_name_H-M   'P 1'
#
loop_
_entity.id
_entity.type
_entity.pdbx_description
1 polymer ?
#
loop_
_entity_poly.entity_id
_entity_poly.type
_entity_poly.pdbx_seq_one_letter_code
_entity_poly.pdbx_strand_id
1 'polypeptide(L)' 'MDNLKIGTMVTVIDQTDAMKNQFGVVVYHDKKREKVLVRFGGQQQLYYTVDQLKEY' A
#
# COMPACT_ATOMS: atom_id res chain seq x y z
N MET A 1 -7.38 10.06 -3.57
CA MET A 1 -6.71 8.75 -3.68
C MET A 1 -6.29 8.46 -5.13
N ASP A 2 -5.67 9.43 -5.83
CA ASP A 2 -5.93 9.54 -7.27
C ASP A 2 -4.88 8.92 -8.22
N ASN A 3 -3.76 8.38 -7.74
CA ASN A 3 -2.72 7.86 -8.64
C ASN A 3 -2.34 6.38 -8.45
N LEU A 4 -2.62 5.78 -7.28
CA LEU A 4 -2.29 4.38 -7.07
C LEU A 4 -3.34 3.52 -7.77
N LYS A 5 -2.96 2.79 -8.82
CA LYS A 5 -3.83 1.84 -9.51
C LYS A 5 -3.66 0.45 -8.90
N ILE A 6 -4.67 -0.41 -9.04
CA ILE A 6 -4.51 -1.82 -8.73
C ILE A 6 -3.42 -2.38 -9.65
N GLY A 7 -2.45 -3.10 -9.06
CA GLY A 7 -1.24 -3.58 -9.73
C GLY A 7 -0.03 -2.66 -9.58
N THR A 8 -0.19 -1.41 -9.13
CA THR A 8 0.92 -0.50 -8.89
C THR A 8 1.82 -1.04 -7.76
N MET A 9 3.14 -1.00 -8.00
CA MET A 9 4.13 -1.26 -6.97
C MET A 9 4.30 -0.03 -6.08
N VAL A 10 4.29 -0.27 -4.77
CA VAL A 10 4.44 0.77 -3.75
C VAL A 10 5.46 0.34 -2.72
N THR A 11 6.10 1.32 -2.11
CA THR A 11 6.97 1.17 -0.94
C THR A 11 6.30 1.80 0.27
N VAL A 12 6.34 1.13 1.41
CA VAL A 12 5.87 1.71 2.69
C VAL A 12 6.93 2.68 3.20
N ILE A 13 6.57 3.96 3.36
CA ILE A 13 7.48 5.02 3.82
C ILE A 13 7.29 5.41 5.30
N ASP A 14 6.22 4.91 5.92
CA ASP A 14 5.99 5.06 7.34
C ASP A 14 7.11 4.36 8.16
N GLN A 15 7.86 5.14 8.93
CA GLN A 15 9.01 4.66 9.70
C GLN A 15 8.62 3.80 10.91
N THR A 16 7.37 3.88 11.34
CA THR A 16 6.83 3.13 12.48
C THR A 16 6.26 1.78 12.08
N ASP A 17 6.02 1.56 10.78
CA ASP A 17 5.42 0.35 10.26
C ASP A 17 6.43 -0.82 10.17
N ALA A 18 5.95 -2.03 10.43
CA ALA A 18 6.76 -3.24 10.34
C ALA A 18 7.22 -3.54 8.89
N MET A 19 6.47 -3.07 7.90
CA MET A 19 6.76 -3.23 6.47
C MET A 19 7.51 -2.03 5.90
N LYS A 20 8.07 -1.13 6.73
CA LYS A 20 8.84 0.02 6.24
C LYS A 20 9.93 -0.40 5.25
N ASN A 21 10.07 0.37 4.18
CA ASN A 21 10.97 0.11 3.05
C ASN A 21 10.73 -1.23 2.32
N GLN A 22 9.64 -1.95 2.59
CA GLN A 22 9.24 -3.12 1.84
C GLN A 22 8.40 -2.73 0.63
N PHE A 23 8.56 -3.50 -0.45
CA PHE A 23 7.75 -3.37 -1.65
C PHE A 23 6.50 -4.23 -1.55
N GLY A 24 5.37 -3.65 -1.94
CA GLY A 24 4.11 -4.33 -2.07
C GLY A 24 3.39 -3.93 -3.34
N VAL A 25 2.30 -4.63 -3.64
CA VAL A 25 1.45 -4.37 -4.80
C VAL A 25 0.08 -3.97 -4.31
N VAL A 26 -0.47 -2.88 -4.86
CA VAL A 26 -1.84 -2.46 -4.60
C VAL A 26 -2.80 -3.50 -5.18
N VAL A 27 -3.67 -4.06 -4.35
CA VAL A 27 -4.63 -5.11 -4.77
C VAL A 27 -6.08 -4.68 -4.65
N TYR A 28 -6.38 -3.66 -3.83
CA TYR A 28 -7.76 -3.19 -3.64
C TYR A 28 -7.81 -1.76 -3.09
N HIS A 29 -8.86 -1.01 -3.45
CA HIS A 29 -9.13 0.34 -2.92
C HIS A 29 -10.40 0.33 -2.06
N ASP A 30 -10.25 0.60 -0.77
CA ASP A 30 -11.38 0.84 0.14
C ASP A 30 -11.77 2.31 0.09
N LYS A 31 -12.70 2.64 -0.81
CA LYS A 31 -13.24 4.00 -0.96
C LYS A 31 -14.03 4.48 0.25
N LYS A 32 -14.57 3.58 1.09
CA LYS A 32 -15.37 3.97 2.26
C LYS A 32 -14.49 4.48 3.40
N ARG A 33 -13.28 3.94 3.52
CA ARG A 33 -12.33 4.25 4.60
C ARG A 33 -11.13 5.07 4.13
N GLU A 34 -11.09 5.40 2.84
CA GLU A 34 -9.95 6.04 2.18
C GLU A 34 -8.63 5.28 2.43
N LYS A 35 -8.68 3.94 2.34
CA LYS A 35 -7.51 3.07 2.47
C LYS A 35 -7.23 2.25 1.21
N VAL A 36 -5.98 1.83 1.08
CA VAL A 36 -5.47 0.99 0.01
C VAL A 36 -4.97 -0.32 0.61
N LEU A 37 -5.41 -1.44 0.06
CA LEU A 37 -4.92 -2.76 0.46
C LEU A 37 -3.67 -3.10 -0.37
N VAL A 38 -2.58 -3.38 0.31
CA VAL A 38 -1.29 -3.71 -0.31
C VAL A 38 -0.93 -5.15 0.06
N ARG A 39 -0.54 -5.94 -0.94
CA ARG A 39 -0.05 -7.31 -0.78
C ARG A 39 1.47 -7.35 -0.79
N PHE A 40 2.06 -8.08 0.17
CA PHE A 40 3.48 -8.34 0.30
C PHE A 40 3.77 -9.83 0.22
N GLY A 41 4.86 -10.21 -0.44
CA GLY A 41 5.35 -11.60 -0.46
C GLY A 41 4.34 -12.67 -0.90
N GLY A 42 3.30 -12.28 -1.65
CA GLY A 42 2.27 -13.18 -2.18
C GLY A 42 1.16 -13.62 -1.19
N GLN A 43 1.32 -13.44 0.12
CA GLN A 43 0.37 -13.93 1.12
C GLN A 43 -0.14 -12.83 2.06
N GLN A 44 0.75 -11.95 2.54
CA GLN A 44 0.40 -10.94 3.53
C GLN A 44 -0.29 -9.74 2.89
N GLN A 45 -1.35 -9.22 3.51
CA GLN A 45 -2.09 -8.06 3.02
C GLN A 45 -2.39 -7.09 4.16
N LEU A 46 -2.10 -5.81 3.96
CA LEU A 46 -2.26 -4.76 4.96
C LEU A 46 -2.87 -3.51 4.34
N TYR A 47 -3.67 -2.78 5.13
CA TYR A 47 -4.29 -1.53 4.70
C TYR A 47 -3.42 -0.34 5.07
N TYR A 48 -3.21 0.55 4.10
CA TYR A 48 -2.46 1.79 4.26
C TYR A 48 -3.28 2.98 3.76
N THR A 49 -2.95 4.15 4.26
CA THR A 49 -3.36 5.41 3.63
C THR A 49 -2.33 5.79 2.57
N VAL A 50 -2.72 6.66 1.62
CA VAL A 50 -1.86 7.01 0.46
C VAL A 50 -0.57 7.72 0.90
N ASP A 51 -0.64 8.49 1.98
CA ASP A 51 0.47 9.19 2.64
C ASP A 51 1.49 8.27 3.31
N GLN A 52 1.12 7.01 3.61
CA GLN A 52 2.05 6.00 4.11
C GLN A 52 2.80 5.26 3.00
N LEU A 53 2.44 5.54 1.74
CA LEU A 53 2.94 4.83 0.57
C LEU A 53 3.66 5.78 -0.40
N LYS A 54 4.66 5.25 -1.09
CA LYS A 54 5.30 5.89 -2.23
C LYS A 54 5.25 4.96 -3.43
N GLU A 55 4.80 5.47 -4.58
CA GLU A 55 4.86 4.75 -5.85
C GLU A 55 6.32 4.55 -6.28
N TYR A 56 6.63 3.34 -6.76
CA TYR A 56 7.96 2.97 -7.26
C TYR A 56 8.11 3.28 -8.75
#